data_AF-A0A1Q7YSL3-F1
#
_entry.id   AF-A0A1Q7YSL3-F1
#
_cell.length_a   1.000
_cell.length_b   1.000
_cell.length_c   1.000
_cell.angle_alpha   90.00
_cell.angle_beta   90.00
_cell.angle_gamma   90.00
#
_symmetry.space_group_name_H-M   'P 1'
#
loop_
_entity.id
_entity.type
_entity.pdbx_description
1 polymer ?
#
loop_
_entity_poly.entity_id
_entity_poly.type
_entity_poly.pdbx_seq_one_letter_code
_entity_poly.pdbx_strand_id
1 'polypeptide(L)'
;MRILLTADAEVPVPPILYGGIERIIGLLARRFRELGHEVGLAAHRESSADCDEFFPWPRTTSTTYSDCWMNAHALRRAVGAFEPEIVHSFSRLLWLLPLRSDSRPKIMSYQREPTARTVAWSSHLHGARLRFTGCSRQICRIGERAGGNWTAIPNFVDTREFRFTPKVSDDAPLVFLSRIERIKGAHNAIAIARKSGRRLLIAGNIVEHGRSGQYWREEIKPQVGRDGIEYIGPVNDQEKNELLGQAAALLVPIEWEEPFGIVFAEAMACGTPVISSRRGALPE
;
A
#
# COMPACT_ATOMS: atom_id res chain seq x y z
N MET A 1 19.38 -16.60 3.28
CA MET A 1 18.94 -16.21 4.64
C MET A 1 17.49 -16.64 4.85
N ARG A 2 17.06 -16.82 6.09
CA ARG A 2 15.67 -17.12 6.48
C ARG A 2 14.94 -15.86 6.94
N ILE A 3 13.93 -15.43 6.18
CA ILE A 3 13.22 -14.15 6.39
C ILE A 3 11.76 -14.44 6.71
N LEU A 4 11.28 -14.02 7.88
CA LEU A 4 9.86 -14.11 8.22
C LEU A 4 9.17 -12.78 7.92
N LEU A 5 8.34 -12.76 6.89
CA LEU A 5 7.46 -11.65 6.57
C LEU A 5 6.16 -11.76 7.36
N THR A 6 5.63 -10.63 7.84
CA THR A 6 4.32 -10.59 8.49
C THR A 6 3.42 -9.54 7.86
N ALA A 7 2.17 -9.90 7.61
CA ALA A 7 1.10 -9.00 7.16
C ALA A 7 0.03 -8.86 8.26
N ASP A 8 -0.74 -7.78 8.21
CA ASP A 8 -1.95 -7.64 9.04
C ASP A 8 -2.94 -8.78 8.72
N ALA A 9 -3.87 -9.04 9.63
CA ALA A 9 -4.70 -10.25 9.58
C ALA A 9 -5.97 -10.11 8.78
N GLU A 10 -6.27 -8.92 8.25
CA GLU A 10 -7.54 -8.55 7.63
C GLU A 10 -7.62 -8.86 6.14
N VAL A 11 -6.49 -8.79 5.41
CA VAL A 11 -6.47 -8.89 3.95
C VAL A 11 -5.50 -10.00 3.51
N PRO A 12 -5.90 -10.88 2.56
CA PRO A 12 -5.01 -11.87 1.96
C PRO A 12 -3.78 -11.26 1.28
N VAL A 13 -2.68 -12.01 1.26
CA VAL A 13 -1.46 -11.70 0.52
C VAL A 13 -1.28 -12.73 -0.62
N PRO A 14 -1.21 -12.32 -1.90
CA PRO A 14 -1.58 -11.00 -2.41
C PRO A 14 -3.09 -10.73 -2.23
N PRO A 15 -3.52 -9.46 -2.29
CA PRO A 15 -4.93 -9.12 -2.19
C PRO A 15 -5.68 -9.51 -3.47
N ILE A 16 -6.94 -9.94 -3.33
CA ILE A 16 -7.83 -10.20 -4.49
C ILE A 16 -8.27 -8.88 -5.14
N LEU A 17 -8.54 -7.86 -4.31
CA LEU A 17 -9.00 -6.54 -4.73
C LEU A 17 -7.98 -5.48 -4.33
N TYR A 18 -8.41 -4.40 -3.70
CA TYR A 18 -7.55 -3.32 -3.23
C TYR A 18 -6.74 -3.75 -1.99
N GLY A 19 -5.41 -3.61 -2.04
CA GLY A 19 -4.50 -3.86 -0.92
C GLY A 19 -3.06 -3.46 -1.26
N GLY A 20 -2.70 -2.19 -1.03
CA GLY A 20 -1.36 -1.71 -1.39
C GLY A 20 -0.26 -2.40 -0.59
N ILE A 21 -0.49 -2.60 0.71
CA ILE A 21 0.48 -3.19 1.64
C ILE A 21 0.70 -4.67 1.30
N GLU A 22 -0.38 -5.42 1.18
CA GLU A 22 -0.39 -6.84 0.90
C GLU A 22 0.24 -7.14 -0.46
N ARG A 23 0.04 -6.27 -1.46
CA ARG A 23 0.71 -6.38 -2.76
C ARG A 23 2.23 -6.24 -2.62
N ILE A 24 2.71 -5.26 -1.85
CA ILE A 24 4.15 -5.09 -1.58
C ILE A 24 4.72 -6.29 -0.84
N ILE A 25 4.01 -6.84 0.15
CA ILE A 25 4.46 -8.03 0.88
C ILE A 25 4.56 -9.24 -0.05
N GLY A 26 3.54 -9.47 -0.89
CA GLY A 26 3.56 -10.56 -1.86
C GLY A 26 4.70 -10.44 -2.87
N LEU A 27 4.96 -9.22 -3.37
CA LEU A 27 6.10 -8.94 -4.24
C LEU A 27 7.43 -9.17 -3.52
N LEU A 28 7.59 -8.71 -2.28
CA LEU A 28 8.80 -8.94 -1.48
C LEU A 28 9.05 -10.43 -1.25
N ALA A 29 8.00 -11.21 -0.92
CA ALA A 29 8.12 -12.64 -0.72
C ALA A 29 8.70 -13.32 -1.98
N ARG A 30 8.09 -13.07 -3.14
CA ARG A 30 8.57 -13.58 -4.43
C ARG A 30 10.01 -13.15 -4.72
N ARG A 31 10.32 -11.86 -4.57
CA ARG A 31 11.65 -11.32 -4.89
C ARG A 31 12.75 -11.82 -3.96
N PHE A 32 12.47 -11.99 -2.67
CA PHE A 32 13.44 -12.59 -1.76
C PHE A 32 13.72 -14.05 -2.11
N ARG A 33 12.72 -14.83 -2.54
CA ARG A 33 12.94 -16.19 -3.02
C ARG A 33 13.75 -16.25 -4.30
N GLU A 34 13.44 -15.38 -5.28
CA GLU A 34 14.23 -15.26 -6.52
C GLU A 34 15.71 -14.92 -6.24
N LEU A 35 16.00 -14.21 -5.13
CA LEU A 35 17.36 -13.90 -4.66
C LEU A 35 18.01 -15.04 -3.84
N GLY A 36 17.34 -16.18 -3.67
CA GLY A 36 17.85 -17.35 -2.95
C GLY A 36 17.66 -17.32 -1.44
N HIS A 37 16.75 -16.49 -0.92
CA HIS A 37 16.35 -16.51 0.49
C HIS A 37 15.21 -17.51 0.72
N GLU A 38 15.17 -18.10 1.91
CA GLU A 38 14.04 -18.90 2.39
C GLU A 38 13.05 -17.95 3.08
N VAL A 39 11.79 -17.95 2.64
CA VAL A 39 10.79 -16.97 3.06
C VAL A 39 9.63 -17.65 3.78
N GLY A 40 9.47 -17.31 5.05
CA GLY A 40 8.28 -17.59 5.83
C GLY A 40 7.28 -16.43 5.72
N LEU A 41 5.97 -16.72 5.69
CA LEU A 41 4.93 -15.70 5.68
C LEU A 41 3.88 -15.95 6.76
N ALA A 42 3.72 -14.98 7.67
CA ALA A 42 2.59 -14.94 8.59
C ALA A 42 1.52 -13.93 8.11
N ALA A 43 0.36 -14.41 7.68
CA ALA A 43 -0.67 -13.59 7.04
C ALA A 43 -2.10 -14.15 7.21
N HIS A 44 -3.09 -13.46 6.63
CA HIS A 44 -4.48 -13.92 6.57
C HIS A 44 -4.54 -15.34 5.96
N ARG A 45 -5.40 -16.22 6.47
CA ARG A 45 -5.44 -17.66 6.10
C ARG A 45 -5.71 -17.98 4.63
N GLU A 46 -6.36 -17.07 3.92
CA GLU A 46 -6.65 -17.18 2.48
C GLU A 46 -5.51 -16.60 1.61
N SER A 47 -4.38 -16.25 2.21
CA SER A 47 -3.19 -15.82 1.46
C SER A 47 -2.66 -16.97 0.61
N SER A 48 -2.23 -16.62 -0.60
CA SER A 48 -1.69 -17.55 -1.60
C SER A 48 -0.32 -17.10 -2.12
N ALA A 49 0.32 -16.15 -1.42
CA ALA A 49 1.64 -15.66 -1.78
C ALA A 49 2.69 -16.76 -1.79
N ASP A 50 3.60 -16.62 -2.74
CA ASP A 50 4.68 -17.55 -3.00
C ASP A 50 5.74 -17.50 -1.88
N CYS A 51 5.69 -18.47 -0.97
CA CYS A 51 6.54 -18.58 0.22
C CYS A 51 6.94 -20.05 0.48
N ASP A 52 8.03 -20.26 1.23
CA ASP A 52 8.53 -21.59 1.57
C ASP A 52 7.80 -22.19 2.78
N GLU A 53 7.40 -21.35 3.74
CA GLU A 53 6.57 -21.77 4.88
C GLU A 53 5.48 -20.74 5.22
N PHE A 54 4.25 -21.21 5.46
CA PHE A 54 3.09 -20.37 5.68
C PHE A 54 2.50 -20.52 7.09
N PHE A 55 2.27 -19.39 7.76
CA PHE A 55 1.78 -19.30 9.13
C PHE A 55 0.47 -18.49 9.20
N PRO A 56 -0.69 -19.13 9.05
CA PRO A 56 -1.96 -18.41 9.07
C PRO A 56 -2.27 -17.83 10.45
N TRP A 57 -2.78 -16.60 10.49
CA TRP A 57 -3.26 -16.02 11.74
C TRP A 57 -4.47 -16.76 12.30
N PRO A 58 -4.53 -17.00 13.62
CA PRO A 58 -5.69 -17.64 14.25
C PRO A 58 -6.94 -16.73 14.23
N ARG A 59 -6.76 -15.41 14.15
CA ARG A 59 -7.83 -14.41 14.06
C ARG A 59 -7.63 -13.56 12.82
N THR A 60 -8.74 -13.30 12.11
CA THR A 60 -8.78 -12.50 10.86
C THR A 60 -9.03 -11.01 11.11
N THR A 61 -9.09 -10.59 12.37
CA THR A 61 -9.28 -9.19 12.76
C THR A 61 -8.28 -8.82 13.83
N SER A 62 -7.98 -7.52 13.93
CA SER A 62 -7.16 -6.94 15.00
C SER A 62 -7.92 -5.88 15.81
N THR A 63 -9.26 -6.00 15.85
CA THR A 63 -10.15 -5.00 16.47
C THR A 63 -10.27 -5.15 17.98
N THR A 64 -10.12 -6.37 18.51
CA THR A 64 -10.20 -6.62 19.95
C THR A 64 -8.83 -6.89 20.57
N TYR A 65 -8.71 -6.62 21.87
CA TYR A 65 -7.49 -6.95 22.63
C TYR A 65 -7.20 -8.45 22.64
N SER A 66 -8.25 -9.28 22.70
CA SER A 66 -8.12 -10.75 22.65
C SER A 66 -7.51 -11.20 21.33
N ASP A 67 -8.03 -10.69 20.20
CA ASP A 67 -7.52 -11.05 18.87
C ASP A 67 -6.07 -10.62 18.69
N CYS A 68 -5.73 -9.41 19.12
CA CYS A 68 -4.36 -8.91 19.09
C CYS A 68 -3.42 -9.81 19.90
N TRP A 69 -3.84 -10.26 21.08
CA TRP A 69 -3.00 -11.10 21.93
C TRP A 69 -2.81 -12.50 21.33
N MET A 70 -3.85 -13.08 20.75
CA MET A 70 -3.77 -14.38 20.06
C MET A 70 -2.83 -14.34 18.84
N ASN A 71 -2.93 -13.30 18.01
CA ASN A 71 -2.05 -13.13 16.85
C ASN A 71 -0.59 -12.86 17.28
N ALA A 72 -0.38 -12.06 18.33
CA ALA A 72 0.96 -11.84 18.89
C ALA A 72 1.61 -13.15 19.37
N HIS A 73 0.86 -14.01 20.05
CA HIS A 73 1.38 -15.30 20.50
C HIS A 73 1.59 -16.29 19.34
N ALA A 74 0.73 -16.25 18.31
CA ALA A 74 0.94 -17.01 17.08
C ALA A 74 2.25 -16.61 16.38
N LEU A 75 2.59 -15.31 16.35
CA LEU A 75 3.87 -14.85 15.81
C LEU A 75 5.06 -15.46 16.56
N ARG A 76 5.00 -15.55 17.89
CA ARG A 76 6.06 -16.22 18.68
C ARG A 76 6.22 -17.69 18.29
N ARG A 77 5.12 -18.40 18.03
CA ARG A 77 5.17 -19.80 17.57
C ARG A 77 5.75 -19.91 16.16
N ALA A 78 5.35 -19.03 15.25
CA ALA A 78 5.91 -18.97 13.89
C ALA A 78 7.43 -18.72 13.91
N VAL A 79 7.91 -17.78 14.74
CA VAL A 79 9.36 -17.55 14.93
C VAL A 79 10.08 -18.77 15.52
N GLY A 80 9.42 -19.53 16.39
CA GLY A 80 9.99 -20.76 16.95
C GLY A 80 10.06 -21.92 15.96
N ALA A 81 9.05 -22.04 15.07
CA ALA A 81 8.99 -23.09 14.06
C ALA A 81 9.90 -22.80 12.86
N PHE A 82 9.82 -21.58 12.34
CA PHE A 82 10.59 -21.15 11.17
C PHE A 82 12.01 -20.69 11.52
N GLU A 83 12.37 -20.48 12.79
CA GLU A 83 13.67 -19.96 13.24
C GLU A 83 14.33 -18.93 12.29
N PRO A 84 13.66 -17.80 11.97
CA PRO A 84 14.17 -16.83 11.02
C PRO A 84 15.45 -16.16 11.53
N GLU A 85 16.30 -15.73 10.61
CA GLU A 85 17.41 -14.83 10.91
C GLU A 85 16.91 -13.40 11.12
N ILE A 86 15.80 -13.03 10.48
CA ILE A 86 15.18 -11.70 10.60
C ILE A 86 13.65 -11.79 10.53
N VAL A 87 12.98 -11.02 11.39
CA VAL A 87 11.53 -10.80 11.30
C VAL A 87 11.29 -9.43 10.65
N HIS A 88 10.67 -9.41 9.49
CA HIS A 88 10.36 -8.18 8.75
C HIS A 88 8.85 -8.00 8.68
N SER A 89 8.34 -7.14 9.56
CA SER A 89 6.94 -7.04 9.90
C SER A 89 6.28 -5.80 9.28
N PHE A 90 5.12 -6.01 8.67
CA PHE A 90 4.19 -4.95 8.22
C PHE A 90 2.89 -4.96 9.04
N SER A 91 2.77 -5.90 9.98
CA SER A 91 1.60 -6.06 10.84
C SER A 91 1.61 -5.09 12.02
N ARG A 92 0.57 -5.12 12.86
CA ARG A 92 0.51 -4.43 14.16
C ARG A 92 1.84 -4.53 14.94
N LEU A 93 2.44 -3.37 15.26
CA LEU A 93 3.67 -3.29 16.05
C LEU A 93 3.59 -4.02 17.40
N LEU A 94 2.41 -3.98 18.05
CA LEU A 94 2.19 -4.67 19.32
C LEU A 94 2.35 -6.19 19.24
N TRP A 95 2.24 -6.80 18.05
CA TRP A 95 2.42 -8.25 17.90
C TRP A 95 3.87 -8.70 18.09
N LEU A 96 4.84 -7.78 18.05
CA LEU A 96 6.23 -8.06 18.38
C LEU A 96 6.47 -8.21 19.89
N LEU A 97 5.52 -7.84 20.76
CA LEU A 97 5.69 -7.85 22.22
C LEU A 97 6.16 -9.21 22.78
N PRO A 98 5.62 -10.37 22.35
CA PRO A 98 6.09 -11.68 22.82
C PRO A 98 7.54 -12.01 22.40
N LEU A 99 8.11 -11.25 21.47
CA LEU A 99 9.49 -11.36 20.99
C LEU A 99 10.45 -10.36 21.66
N ARG A 100 10.04 -9.67 22.74
CA ARG A 100 10.90 -8.67 23.42
C ARG A 100 12.27 -9.21 23.88
N SER A 101 12.32 -10.46 24.33
CA SER A 101 13.54 -11.12 24.80
C SER A 101 14.29 -11.85 23.68
N ASP A 102 13.73 -11.91 22.47
CA ASP A 102 14.35 -12.57 21.33
C ASP A 102 15.45 -11.66 20.75
N SER A 103 16.65 -12.21 20.57
CA SER A 103 17.84 -11.48 20.14
C SER A 103 17.90 -11.19 18.64
N ARG A 104 17.07 -11.86 17.83
CA ARG A 104 17.08 -11.73 16.36
C ARG A 104 16.69 -10.30 15.94
N PRO A 105 17.25 -9.75 14.86
CA PRO A 105 16.85 -8.46 14.32
C PRO A 105 15.39 -8.46 13.88
N LYS A 106 14.73 -7.32 14.09
CA LYS A 106 13.33 -7.07 13.76
C LYS A 106 13.25 -5.76 12.97
N ILE A 107 12.54 -5.78 11.84
CA ILE A 107 12.21 -4.60 11.04
C ILE A 107 10.70 -4.40 11.12
N MET A 108 10.26 -3.19 11.41
CA MET A 108 8.86 -2.78 11.32
C MET A 108 8.70 -1.76 10.19
N SER A 109 7.96 -2.13 9.15
CA SER A 109 7.76 -1.31 7.96
C SER A 109 6.41 -0.63 7.94
N TYR A 110 6.44 0.70 7.91
CA TYR A 110 5.27 1.55 7.91
C TYR A 110 4.87 1.97 6.50
N GLN A 111 3.64 1.62 6.14
CA GLN A 111 2.96 1.98 4.90
C GLN A 111 1.93 3.10 5.07
N ARG A 112 1.81 3.58 6.30
CA ARG A 112 0.87 4.59 6.80
C ARG A 112 1.49 5.26 8.02
N GLU A 113 0.89 6.35 8.46
CA GLU A 113 1.41 7.10 9.61
C GLU A 113 1.57 6.21 10.86
N PRO A 114 2.76 6.19 11.48
CA PRO A 114 2.98 5.44 12.69
C PRO A 114 2.31 6.10 13.90
N THR A 115 1.83 5.30 14.85
CA THR A 115 1.33 5.83 16.12
C THR A 115 2.51 6.10 17.07
N ALA A 116 2.80 7.38 17.32
CA ALA A 116 3.95 7.83 18.12
C ALA A 116 4.10 7.09 19.46
N ARG A 117 3.00 6.92 20.21
CA ARG A 117 3.00 6.19 21.49
C ARG A 117 3.51 4.75 21.35
N THR A 118 3.09 4.05 20.29
CA THR A 118 3.49 2.65 20.05
C THR A 118 4.95 2.54 19.60
N VAL A 119 5.42 3.49 18.78
CA VAL A 119 6.83 3.57 18.34
C VAL A 119 7.74 3.82 19.53
N ALA A 120 7.45 4.83 20.35
CA ALA A 120 8.27 5.20 21.51
C ALA A 120 8.39 4.02 22.48
N TRP A 121 7.25 3.41 22.83
CA TRP A 121 7.21 2.27 23.74
C TRP A 121 7.95 1.05 23.19
N SER A 122 7.76 0.71 21.91
CA SER A 122 8.42 -0.47 21.32
C SER A 122 9.90 -0.27 21.09
N SER A 123 10.32 0.96 20.77
CA SER A 123 11.74 1.34 20.68
C SER A 123 12.44 1.17 22.03
N HIS A 124 11.80 1.58 23.12
CA HIS A 124 12.31 1.37 24.46
C HIS A 124 12.39 -0.13 24.81
N LEU A 125 11.34 -0.90 24.47
CA LEU A 125 11.24 -2.31 24.82
C LEU A 125 12.23 -3.21 24.08
N HIS A 126 12.43 -2.97 22.77
CA HIS A 126 13.27 -3.81 21.92
C HIS A 126 14.68 -3.26 21.71
N GLY A 127 14.91 -1.97 22.00
CA GLY A 127 16.19 -1.29 21.82
C GLY A 127 16.71 -1.38 20.39
N ALA A 128 18.02 -1.57 20.23
CA ALA A 128 18.71 -1.62 18.94
C ALA A 128 18.31 -2.80 18.03
N ARG A 129 17.55 -3.77 18.54
CA ARG A 129 17.08 -4.95 17.79
C ARG A 129 15.89 -4.65 16.90
N LEU A 130 15.19 -3.53 17.15
CA LEU A 130 14.06 -3.08 16.34
C LEU A 130 14.47 -1.87 15.52
N ARG A 131 14.36 -2.01 14.19
CA ARG A 131 14.51 -0.90 13.25
C ARG A 131 13.19 -0.64 12.55
N PHE A 132 13.01 0.58 12.09
CA PHE A 132 11.81 1.02 11.41
C PHE A 132 12.14 1.39 9.98
N THR A 133 11.24 1.08 9.06
CA THR A 133 11.27 1.64 7.72
C THR A 133 9.95 2.36 7.43
N GLY A 134 10.02 3.40 6.60
CA GLY A 134 8.84 4.07 6.08
C GLY A 134 8.86 4.03 4.56
N CYS A 135 7.69 3.89 3.94
CA CYS A 135 7.54 3.91 2.48
C CYS A 135 7.88 5.26 1.82
N SER A 136 8.23 6.28 2.63
CA SER A 136 8.72 7.58 2.20
C SER A 136 9.51 8.26 3.32
N ARG A 137 10.27 9.30 2.96
CA ARG A 137 10.95 10.17 3.93
C ARG A 137 9.94 10.90 4.81
N GLN A 138 8.80 11.30 4.27
CA GLN A 138 7.72 11.88 5.07
C GLN A 138 7.25 10.95 6.20
N ILE A 139 6.96 9.68 5.90
CA ILE A 139 6.55 8.72 6.94
C ILE A 139 7.64 8.52 7.99
N CYS A 140 8.91 8.46 7.57
CA CYS A 140 10.04 8.38 8.50
C CYS A 140 10.09 9.59 9.43
N ARG A 141 9.95 10.82 8.91
CA ARG A 141 9.97 12.05 9.72
C ARG A 141 8.88 12.08 10.80
N ILE A 142 7.70 11.52 10.51
CA ILE A 142 6.62 11.39 11.50
C ILE A 142 7.04 10.42 12.61
N GLY A 143 7.60 9.27 12.23
CA GLY A 143 8.07 8.24 13.16
C GLY A 143 9.26 8.65 14.02
N GLU A 144 10.24 9.33 13.43
CA GLU A 144 11.48 9.80 14.09
C GLU A 144 11.18 10.71 15.30
N ARG A 145 10.09 11.48 15.26
CA ARG A 145 9.63 12.30 16.41
C ARG A 145 9.30 11.48 17.65
N ALA A 146 9.03 10.19 17.48
CA ALA A 146 8.75 9.25 18.57
C ALA A 146 9.96 8.37 18.94
N GLY A 147 11.12 8.59 18.31
CA GLY A 147 12.35 7.81 18.52
C GLY A 147 12.47 6.60 17.59
N GLY A 148 13.43 5.72 17.90
CA GLY A 148 13.78 4.57 17.06
C GLY A 148 14.75 4.91 15.92
N ASN A 149 15.24 3.89 15.22
CA ASN A 149 16.12 4.06 14.06
C ASN A 149 15.32 3.83 12.77
N TRP A 150 15.25 4.85 11.92
CA TRP A 150 14.38 4.89 10.74
C TRP A 150 15.19 4.90 9.44
N THR A 151 14.69 4.23 8.42
CA THR A 151 15.22 4.28 7.06
C THR A 151 14.08 4.38 6.04
N ALA A 152 14.13 5.38 5.18
CA ALA A 152 13.17 5.51 4.09
C ALA A 152 13.49 4.45 3.03
N ILE A 153 12.53 3.56 2.77
CA ILE A 153 12.59 2.56 1.72
C ILE A 153 11.31 2.71 0.91
N PRO A 154 11.35 3.39 -0.26
CA PRO A 154 10.20 3.55 -1.12
C PRO A 154 9.59 2.20 -1.49
N ASN A 155 8.27 2.17 -1.65
CA ASN A 155 7.63 1.02 -2.27
C ASN A 155 8.04 0.91 -3.75
N PHE A 156 7.72 -0.23 -4.34
CA PHE A 156 8.12 -0.56 -5.70
C PHE A 156 6.99 -1.28 -6.43
N VAL A 157 7.16 -1.40 -7.75
CA VAL A 157 6.32 -2.19 -8.63
C VAL A 157 7.20 -3.11 -9.45
N ASP A 158 6.69 -4.27 -9.85
CA ASP A 158 7.39 -5.13 -10.79
C ASP A 158 7.17 -4.61 -12.21
N THR A 159 8.15 -3.91 -12.77
CA THR A 159 8.02 -3.32 -14.12
C THR A 159 7.77 -4.34 -15.22
N ARG A 160 8.07 -5.63 -14.98
CA ARG A 160 7.78 -6.72 -15.92
C ARG A 160 6.28 -7.01 -16.05
N GLU A 161 5.48 -6.60 -15.07
CA GLU A 161 4.01 -6.75 -15.07
C GLU A 161 3.31 -5.61 -15.84
N PHE A 162 4.04 -4.56 -16.22
CA PHE A 162 3.51 -3.38 -16.90
C PHE A 162 4.02 -3.30 -18.33
N ARG A 163 3.14 -2.90 -19.25
CA ARG A 163 3.52 -2.65 -20.64
C ARG A 163 3.93 -1.19 -20.76
N PHE A 164 5.23 -0.97 -20.90
CA PHE A 164 5.74 0.37 -21.20
C PHE A 164 5.28 0.85 -22.58
N THR A 165 4.60 2.00 -22.61
CA THR A 165 4.07 2.62 -23.82
C THR A 165 4.70 4.01 -23.98
N PRO A 166 5.72 4.17 -24.85
CA PRO A 166 6.50 5.41 -24.93
C PRO A 166 5.75 6.58 -25.56
N LYS A 167 4.68 6.30 -26.32
CA LYS A 167 3.87 7.31 -26.98
C LYS A 167 2.42 6.83 -27.05
N VAL A 168 1.51 7.73 -26.73
CA VAL A 168 0.06 7.55 -26.88
C VAL A 168 -0.46 8.47 -28.00
N SER A 169 -1.72 8.27 -28.39
CA SER A 169 -2.39 9.15 -29.36
C SER A 169 -2.54 10.58 -28.83
N ASP A 170 -2.62 11.57 -29.72
CA ASP A 170 -2.74 12.99 -29.33
C ASP A 170 -4.08 13.27 -28.60
N ASP A 171 -5.10 12.47 -28.91
CA ASP A 171 -6.43 12.48 -28.29
C ASP A 171 -6.55 11.58 -27.04
N ALA A 172 -5.44 11.01 -26.56
CA ALA A 172 -5.42 10.17 -25.37
C ALA A 172 -6.05 10.88 -24.15
N PRO A 173 -6.87 10.18 -23.34
CA PRO A 173 -7.58 10.78 -22.22
C PRO A 173 -6.64 11.01 -21.04
N LEU A 174 -7.03 11.93 -20.16
CA LEU A 174 -6.55 11.94 -18.79
C LEU A 174 -7.21 10.77 -18.04
N VAL A 175 -6.50 10.17 -17.09
CA VAL A 175 -7.03 9.09 -16.25
C VAL A 175 -6.96 9.50 -14.79
N PHE A 176 -8.07 9.37 -14.06
CA PHE A 176 -8.09 9.33 -12.60
C PHE A 176 -8.21 7.87 -12.17
N LEU A 177 -7.25 7.35 -11.41
CA LEU A 177 -7.30 5.98 -10.88
C LEU A 177 -7.04 5.98 -9.38
N SER A 178 -8.12 5.92 -8.58
CA SER A 178 -8.05 5.83 -7.12
C SER A 178 -9.40 5.48 -6.52
N ARG A 179 -9.45 5.20 -5.21
CA ARG A 179 -10.72 5.14 -4.48
C ARG A 179 -11.46 6.48 -4.64
N ILE A 180 -12.77 6.44 -4.85
CA ILE A 180 -13.59 7.64 -5.01
C ILE A 180 -13.88 8.26 -3.64
N GLU A 181 -12.85 8.93 -3.10
CA GLU A 181 -12.89 9.65 -1.84
C GLU A 181 -12.45 11.08 -2.06
N ARG A 182 -13.01 12.01 -1.28
CA ARG A 182 -12.74 13.45 -1.47
C ARG A 182 -11.25 13.77 -1.36
N ILE A 183 -10.56 13.12 -0.43
CA ILE A 183 -9.10 13.24 -0.23
C ILE A 183 -8.26 12.83 -1.45
N LYS A 184 -8.83 12.07 -2.38
CA LYS A 184 -8.15 11.65 -3.62
C LYS A 184 -8.31 12.66 -4.76
N GLY A 185 -9.26 13.59 -4.65
CA GLY A 185 -9.32 14.77 -5.53
C GLY A 185 -9.98 14.57 -6.89
N ALA A 186 -10.90 13.62 -7.06
CA ALA A 186 -11.58 13.37 -8.34
C ALA A 186 -12.29 14.64 -8.89
N HIS A 187 -12.86 15.45 -8.01
CA HIS A 187 -13.51 16.72 -8.34
C HIS A 187 -12.53 17.72 -8.98
N ASN A 188 -11.28 17.79 -8.49
CA ASN A 188 -10.22 18.60 -9.08
C ASN A 188 -9.76 18.03 -10.42
N ALA A 189 -9.71 16.69 -10.56
CA ALA A 189 -9.39 16.06 -11.84
C ALA A 189 -10.41 16.45 -12.92
N ILE A 190 -11.70 16.45 -12.58
CA ILE A 190 -12.79 16.91 -13.47
C ILE A 190 -12.60 18.37 -13.85
N ALA A 191 -12.30 19.24 -12.88
CA ALA A 191 -12.08 20.67 -13.14
C ALA A 191 -10.89 20.91 -14.08
N ILE A 192 -9.80 20.15 -13.92
CA ILE A 192 -8.60 20.22 -14.78
C ILE A 192 -8.92 19.70 -16.19
N ALA A 193 -9.62 18.57 -16.31
CA ALA A 193 -10.03 18.00 -17.59
C ALA A 193 -10.86 19.00 -18.41
N ARG A 194 -11.86 19.63 -17.78
CA ARG A 194 -12.66 20.68 -18.42
C ARG A 194 -11.84 21.89 -18.85
N LYS A 195 -10.98 22.39 -17.98
CA LYS A 195 -10.13 23.55 -18.30
C LYS A 195 -9.11 23.26 -19.40
N SER A 196 -8.67 22.01 -19.52
CA SER A 196 -7.73 21.58 -20.56
C SER A 196 -8.40 21.12 -21.86
N GLY A 197 -9.74 21.00 -21.87
CA GLY A 197 -10.48 20.46 -23.02
C GLY A 197 -10.20 18.99 -23.32
N ARG A 198 -9.66 18.23 -22.36
CA ARG A 198 -9.34 16.81 -22.51
C ARG A 198 -10.41 15.91 -21.90
N ARG A 199 -10.61 14.74 -22.49
CA ARG A 199 -11.43 13.66 -21.91
C ARG A 199 -10.81 13.18 -20.59
N LEU A 200 -11.65 12.76 -19.65
CA LEU A 200 -11.23 12.16 -18.38
C LEU A 200 -11.95 10.84 -18.16
N LEU A 201 -11.18 9.77 -18.01
CA LEU A 201 -11.67 8.49 -17.53
C LEU A 201 -11.44 8.38 -16.02
N ILE A 202 -12.49 8.13 -15.26
CA ILE A 202 -12.47 7.95 -13.81
C ILE A 202 -12.65 6.47 -13.51
N ALA A 203 -11.64 5.85 -12.92
CA ALA A 203 -11.62 4.46 -12.51
C ALA A 203 -11.38 4.33 -11.00
N GLY A 204 -12.10 3.40 -10.37
CA GLY A 204 -11.90 3.04 -8.97
C GLY A 204 -13.17 2.73 -8.18
N ASN A 205 -12.98 2.20 -6.98
CA ASN A 205 -14.07 1.74 -6.12
C ASN A 205 -14.89 2.91 -5.53
N ILE A 206 -16.20 2.77 -5.53
CA ILE A 206 -17.14 3.66 -4.82
C ILE A 206 -17.54 3.00 -3.51
N VAL A 207 -17.48 3.77 -2.42
CA VAL A 207 -18.11 3.39 -1.14
C VAL A 207 -19.48 4.08 -1.10
N GLU A 208 -20.57 3.31 -1.04
CA GLU A 208 -21.93 3.88 -1.14
C GLU A 208 -22.39 4.65 0.10
N HIS A 209 -21.81 4.32 1.25
CA HIS A 209 -22.19 4.87 2.55
C HIS A 209 -21.21 5.93 3.06
N GLY A 210 -21.67 6.72 4.04
CA GLY A 210 -20.88 7.75 4.69
C GLY A 210 -20.47 8.91 3.76
N ARG A 211 -19.40 9.59 4.14
CA ARG A 211 -18.92 10.81 3.45
C ARG A 211 -18.47 10.53 2.02
N SER A 212 -17.84 9.39 1.75
CA SER A 212 -17.41 9.00 0.40
C SER A 212 -18.60 8.74 -0.54
N GLY A 213 -19.68 8.13 -0.04
CA GLY A 213 -20.89 7.93 -0.82
C GLY A 213 -21.64 9.23 -1.12
N GLN A 214 -21.67 10.15 -0.15
CA GLN A 214 -22.20 11.50 -0.35
C GLN A 214 -21.39 12.24 -1.43
N TYR A 215 -20.07 12.24 -1.30
CA TYR A 215 -19.15 12.83 -2.27
C TYR A 215 -19.37 12.32 -3.70
N TRP A 216 -19.52 11.01 -3.87
CA TRP A 216 -19.86 10.43 -5.18
C TRP A 216 -21.19 10.97 -5.72
N ARG A 217 -22.26 10.92 -4.93
CA ARG A 217 -23.61 11.30 -5.40
C ARG A 217 -23.74 12.78 -5.71
N GLU A 218 -23.11 13.64 -4.92
CA GLU A 218 -23.32 15.09 -4.96
C GLU A 218 -22.29 15.80 -5.84
N GLU A 219 -21.01 15.38 -5.82
CA GLU A 219 -19.93 16.10 -6.52
C GLU A 219 -19.49 15.41 -7.83
N ILE A 220 -19.47 14.08 -7.88
CA ILE A 220 -18.85 13.34 -9.00
C ILE A 220 -19.88 12.82 -10.00
N LYS A 221 -20.87 12.02 -9.56
CA LYS A 221 -21.88 11.41 -10.42
C LYS A 221 -22.61 12.41 -11.33
N PRO A 222 -22.98 13.63 -10.89
CA PRO A 222 -23.64 14.61 -11.76
C PRO A 222 -22.78 15.11 -12.93
N GLN A 223 -21.47 14.90 -12.86
CA GLN A 223 -20.51 15.33 -13.87
C GLN A 223 -20.24 14.23 -14.92
N VAL A 224 -20.56 12.98 -14.62
CA VAL A 224 -20.32 11.83 -15.50
C VAL A 224 -21.27 11.87 -16.70
N GLY A 225 -20.77 11.53 -17.89
CA GLY A 225 -21.50 11.54 -19.15
C GLY A 225 -21.62 12.93 -19.78
N ARG A 226 -20.88 13.92 -19.27
CA ARG A 226 -20.87 15.32 -19.75
C ARG A 226 -19.44 15.73 -20.07
N ASP A 227 -19.26 16.53 -21.11
CA ASP A 227 -17.99 17.17 -21.44
C ASP A 227 -16.77 16.22 -21.51
N GLY A 228 -16.98 14.97 -21.94
CA GLY A 228 -15.92 13.96 -22.02
C GLY A 228 -15.47 13.36 -20.70
N ILE A 229 -16.26 13.49 -19.62
CA ILE A 229 -16.03 12.87 -18.32
C ILE A 229 -16.77 11.54 -18.24
N GLU A 230 -16.04 10.44 -18.04
CA GLU A 230 -16.61 9.09 -18.01
C GLU A 230 -16.18 8.36 -16.73
N TYR A 231 -17.08 7.63 -16.09
CA TYR A 231 -16.76 6.72 -14.99
C TYR A 231 -16.84 5.29 -15.49
N ILE A 232 -15.73 4.56 -15.42
CA ILE A 232 -15.60 3.23 -16.01
C ILE A 232 -15.64 2.09 -14.97
N GLY A 233 -15.88 2.42 -13.70
CA GLY A 233 -15.91 1.41 -12.64
C GLY A 233 -14.54 1.11 -12.03
N PRO A 234 -14.46 0.11 -11.15
CA PRO A 234 -13.19 -0.46 -10.72
C PRO A 234 -12.54 -1.26 -11.85
N VAL A 235 -11.22 -1.29 -11.88
CA VAL A 235 -10.43 -2.01 -12.87
C VAL A 235 -9.56 -3.07 -12.21
N ASN A 236 -9.39 -4.21 -12.87
CA ASN A 236 -8.45 -5.25 -12.48
C ASN A 236 -7.00 -4.89 -12.90
N ASP A 237 -6.03 -5.76 -12.60
CA ASP A 237 -4.62 -5.48 -12.90
C ASP A 237 -4.31 -5.37 -14.41
N GLN A 238 -4.97 -6.17 -15.26
CA GLN A 238 -4.80 -6.08 -16.72
C GLN A 238 -5.43 -4.81 -17.28
N GLU A 239 -6.68 -4.54 -16.93
CA GLU A 239 -7.42 -3.34 -17.36
C GLU A 239 -6.69 -2.06 -16.90
N LYS A 240 -6.13 -2.07 -15.68
CA LYS A 240 -5.30 -0.98 -15.17
C LYS A 240 -4.06 -0.74 -16.05
N ASN A 241 -3.35 -1.78 -16.45
CA ASN A 241 -2.16 -1.67 -17.29
C ASN A 241 -2.51 -1.09 -18.68
N GLU A 242 -3.60 -1.57 -19.29
CA GLU A 242 -4.11 -1.04 -20.55
C GLU A 242 -4.56 0.43 -20.42
N LEU A 243 -5.33 0.75 -19.37
CA LEU A 243 -5.83 2.08 -19.08
C LEU A 243 -4.68 3.09 -18.88
N LEU A 244 -3.68 2.73 -18.07
CA LEU A 244 -2.53 3.59 -17.82
C LEU A 244 -1.68 3.74 -19.08
N GLY A 245 -1.36 2.64 -19.77
CA GLY A 245 -0.56 2.66 -21.00
C GLY A 245 -1.17 3.46 -22.15
N GLN A 246 -2.47 3.72 -22.14
CA GLN A 246 -3.17 4.53 -23.13
C GLN A 246 -3.51 5.95 -22.66
N ALA A 247 -3.15 6.32 -21.42
CA ALA A 247 -3.46 7.62 -20.85
C ALA A 247 -2.43 8.68 -21.27
N ALA A 248 -2.91 9.90 -21.53
CA ALA A 248 -2.04 11.07 -21.69
C ALA A 248 -1.34 11.45 -20.39
N ALA A 249 -2.03 11.28 -19.25
CA ALA A 249 -1.46 11.42 -17.90
C ALA A 249 -2.36 10.74 -16.86
N LEU A 250 -1.76 10.21 -15.80
CA LEU A 250 -2.46 9.89 -14.56
C LEU A 250 -2.65 11.18 -13.76
N LEU A 251 -3.89 11.59 -13.56
CA LEU A 251 -4.28 12.80 -12.86
C LEU A 251 -5.01 12.44 -11.56
N VAL A 252 -4.30 12.54 -10.43
CA VAL A 252 -4.87 12.31 -9.09
C VAL A 252 -4.49 13.47 -8.18
N PRO A 253 -5.24 14.59 -8.18
CA PRO A 253 -4.91 15.79 -7.40
C PRO A 253 -5.15 15.58 -5.89
N ILE A 254 -4.28 14.80 -5.26
CA ILE A 254 -4.31 14.40 -3.85
C ILE A 254 -4.50 15.61 -2.93
N GLU A 255 -5.38 15.49 -1.94
CA GLU A 255 -5.67 16.52 -0.93
C GLU A 255 -5.25 16.13 0.48
N TRP A 256 -4.56 15.00 0.63
CA TRP A 256 -4.07 14.48 1.90
C TRP A 256 -2.58 14.17 1.82
N GLU A 257 -1.99 13.86 2.97
CA GLU A 257 -0.59 13.47 3.08
C GLU A 257 -0.40 12.01 2.62
N GLU A 258 -0.36 11.78 1.31
CA GLU A 258 -0.22 10.45 0.72
C GLU A 258 1.11 9.78 1.15
N PRO A 259 1.07 8.58 1.76
CA PRO A 259 2.28 7.91 2.24
C PRO A 259 3.26 7.50 1.14
N PHE A 260 2.75 7.11 -0.03
CA PHE A 260 3.52 6.73 -1.22
C PHE A 260 2.65 6.80 -2.50
N GLY A 261 1.54 6.06 -2.52
CA GLY A 261 0.65 5.94 -3.68
C GLY A 261 1.19 5.03 -4.78
N ILE A 262 1.04 3.71 -4.61
CA ILE A 262 1.60 2.71 -5.55
C ILE A 262 1.18 2.93 -7.02
N VAL A 263 -0.04 3.42 -7.24
CA VAL A 263 -0.59 3.74 -8.57
C VAL A 263 0.27 4.73 -9.36
N PHE A 264 1.01 5.61 -8.68
CA PHE A 264 1.93 6.54 -9.33
C PHE A 264 3.14 5.79 -9.92
N ALA A 265 3.69 4.84 -9.17
CA ALA A 265 4.76 3.97 -9.68
C ALA A 265 4.27 3.05 -10.80
N GLU A 266 3.04 2.54 -10.70
CA GLU A 266 2.39 1.74 -11.76
C GLU A 266 2.23 2.56 -13.05
N ALA A 267 1.75 3.80 -12.96
CA ALA A 267 1.64 4.71 -14.09
C ALA A 267 3.00 5.01 -14.73
N MET A 268 4.01 5.32 -13.93
CA MET A 268 5.36 5.54 -14.43
C MET A 268 5.94 4.29 -15.12
N ALA A 269 5.64 3.08 -14.60
CA ALA A 269 6.04 1.82 -15.24
C ALA A 269 5.37 1.60 -16.61
N CYS A 270 4.13 2.08 -16.80
CA CYS A 270 3.46 2.10 -18.09
C CYS A 270 3.99 3.19 -19.05
N GLY A 271 4.86 4.10 -18.60
CA GLY A 271 5.29 5.26 -19.38
C GLY A 271 4.33 6.46 -19.28
N THR A 272 3.37 6.41 -18.36
CA THR A 272 2.35 7.43 -18.18
C THR A 272 2.84 8.53 -17.23
N PRO A 273 2.87 9.81 -17.65
CA PRO A 273 3.24 10.90 -16.76
C PRO A 273 2.19 11.08 -15.65
N VAL A 274 2.65 11.50 -14.47
CA VAL A 274 1.81 11.69 -13.28
C VAL A 274 1.64 13.17 -12.98
N ILE A 275 0.40 13.59 -12.73
CA ILE A 275 0.04 14.94 -12.28
C ILE A 275 -0.71 14.82 -10.96
N SER A 276 -0.14 15.39 -9.90
CA SER A 276 -0.71 15.41 -8.56
C SER A 276 -0.28 16.64 -7.77
N SER A 277 -0.89 16.85 -6.60
CA SER A 277 -0.50 17.89 -5.64
C SER A 277 0.79 17.49 -4.92
N ARG A 278 1.62 18.47 -4.56
CA ARG A 278 2.85 18.28 -3.76
C ARG A 278 2.53 18.03 -2.27
N ARG A 279 1.88 16.92 -1.96
CA ARG A 279 1.51 16.50 -0.59
C ARG A 279 2.03 15.11 -0.30
N GLY A 280 2.29 14.80 0.96
CA GLY A 280 2.79 13.49 1.31
C GLY A 280 4.18 13.24 0.71
N ALA A 281 4.39 11.98 0.35
CA ALA A 281 5.57 11.50 -0.34
C ALA A 281 5.68 11.95 -1.81
N LEU A 282 4.64 12.57 -2.39
CA LEU A 282 4.61 12.84 -3.84
C LEU A 282 5.68 13.80 -4.39
N PRO A 283 6.30 14.69 -3.59
CA PRO A 283 7.48 15.43 -4.03
C PRO A 283 8.79 14.64 -4.07
N GLU A 284 8.85 13.44 -3.48
CA GLU A 284 10.03 12.55 -3.45
C GLU A 284 10.15 11.74 -4.75
#